data_AF-A0A8S2W507-F1
#
_entry.id   AF-A0A8S2W507-F1
#
_cell.length_a   1.000
_cell.length_b   1.000
_cell.length_c   1.000
_cell.angle_alpha   90.00
_cell.angle_beta   90.00
_cell.angle_gamma   90.00
#
_symmetry.space_group_name_H-M   'P 1'
#
loop_
_entity.id
_entity.type
_entity.pdbx_description
1 polymer ?
#
loop_
_entity_poly.entity_id
_entity_poly.type
_entity_poly.pdbx_seq_one_letter_code
_entity_poly.pdbx_strand_id
1 'polypeptide(L)'
;NRERQKLIREQNILKQLFRILRVLKPRLEQERSSVNAANLAHARSDPHFHQYQTQTPSSNDSYPISQQQEADIRYSTVFYQIKSICRHCYRTLKHCQQEYRKNQETIAKEFSFMQSQIGYDILAEDTITALLHNNKKLLEKHITEKEIDTFVKLLREKRDCKFLEYLSDLCVSSNQAIARTQEMICKSVLEKNSDILIRTKLEVKGCVEDTILDDSTGPPIGFSNQNILREVILTWDGKSESIEFMAGVVRDQLAHLRREEFRNILEYYRYQLNLFSHMCFDRQYLAIDNLSLELSIELILTCTKSENLPADLRAGFCRLMIHMHVNRDPQEEVTRIKYARLWNQVKPAISLNEYDQTISGSLEPTEKNENRPKFEATMKFVEDYLKTVVEQPNSFADREQNKLTHEVVNLARRLIFFGFYNFEDLLKLTQTLLGILDTSKVLSSTDRLSNPEQVAAIVANAKSQKYDHVLPTTASFSVNDVVADQQSDVLDNLAYETKMNVIAILEFILDIRLDFRISRLISIFKKKYDRLEPSIHGIAADLQTTDIECIFDSNSVSITEPNLDLDDTKGKTFLKVLLNLIMHDYQPLVSRALSLLFRHFNQRKETLL
;
A
#
# COMPACT_ATOMS: atom_id res chain seq x y z
N ASN A 1 17.28 -25.35 -2.75
CA ASN A 1 18.65 -25.93 -2.90
C ASN A 1 19.13 -25.69 -4.32
N ARG A 2 20.16 -24.85 -4.50
CA ARG A 2 20.64 -24.40 -5.82
C ARG A 2 21.28 -25.52 -6.65
N GLU A 3 21.97 -26.47 -6.02
CA GLU A 3 22.62 -27.59 -6.74
C GLU A 3 21.58 -28.49 -7.41
N ARG A 4 20.45 -28.76 -6.73
CA ARG A 4 19.34 -29.51 -7.33
C ARG A 4 18.73 -28.76 -8.53
N GLN A 5 18.51 -27.45 -8.41
CA GLN A 5 17.98 -26.64 -9.52
C GLN A 5 18.93 -26.59 -10.72
N LYS A 6 20.25 -26.57 -10.48
CA LYS A 6 21.29 -26.64 -11.51
C LYS A 6 21.28 -27.99 -12.22
N LEU A 7 21.22 -29.09 -11.45
CA LEU A 7 21.17 -30.45 -11.99
C LEU A 7 19.93 -30.68 -12.86
N ILE A 8 18.77 -30.16 -12.47
CA ILE A 8 17.54 -30.22 -13.27
C ILE A 8 17.72 -29.56 -14.65
N ARG A 9 18.44 -28.42 -14.72
CA ARG A 9 18.72 -27.75 -15.99
C ARG A 9 19.73 -28.54 -16.82
N GLU A 10 20.84 -28.96 -16.22
CA GLU A 10 21.94 -29.65 -16.91
C GLU A 10 21.54 -31.04 -17.44
N GLN A 11 20.65 -31.73 -16.72
CA GLN A 11 20.06 -33.01 -17.15
C GLN A 11 18.87 -32.83 -18.12
N ASN A 12 18.64 -31.62 -18.64
CA ASN A 12 17.56 -31.30 -19.58
C ASN A 12 16.13 -31.65 -19.09
N ILE A 13 15.92 -31.75 -17.77
CA ILE A 13 14.62 -32.10 -17.20
C ILE A 13 13.59 -31.02 -17.52
N LEU A 14 13.98 -29.74 -17.48
CA LEU A 14 13.11 -28.62 -17.88
C LEU A 14 12.56 -28.79 -19.31
N LYS A 15 13.40 -29.23 -20.24
CA LYS A 15 13.01 -29.47 -21.64
C LYS A 15 12.02 -30.63 -21.76
N GLN A 16 12.18 -31.67 -20.93
CA GLN A 16 11.24 -32.80 -20.90
C GLN A 16 9.90 -32.39 -20.28
N LEU A 17 9.88 -31.56 -19.24
CA LEU A 17 8.63 -31.03 -18.66
C LEU A 17 7.82 -30.27 -19.71
N PHE A 18 8.45 -29.38 -20.49
CA PHE A 18 7.76 -28.70 -21.59
C PHE A 18 7.33 -29.64 -22.72
N ARG A 19 8.07 -30.72 -22.98
CA ARG A 19 7.67 -31.75 -23.95
C ARG A 19 6.40 -32.46 -23.50
N ILE A 20 6.28 -32.82 -22.23
CA ILE A 20 5.08 -33.43 -21.65
C ILE A 20 3.90 -32.46 -21.79
N LEU A 21 4.08 -31.19 -21.39
CA LEU A 21 3.02 -30.18 -21.49
C LEU A 21 2.55 -29.95 -22.94
N ARG A 22 3.46 -29.97 -23.92
CA ARG A 22 3.12 -29.84 -25.35
C ARG A 22 2.31 -31.02 -25.86
N VAL A 23 2.64 -32.24 -25.45
CA VAL A 23 1.91 -33.46 -25.85
C VAL A 23 0.50 -33.48 -25.24
N LEU A 24 0.33 -32.95 -24.02
CA LEU A 24 -0.96 -32.91 -23.33
C LEU A 24 -1.86 -31.75 -23.78
N LYS A 25 -1.30 -30.70 -24.39
CA LYS A 25 -2.04 -29.52 -24.84
C LYS A 25 -3.26 -29.81 -25.73
N PRO A 26 -3.19 -30.63 -26.79
CA PRO A 26 -4.34 -30.89 -27.66
C PRO A 26 -5.50 -31.56 -26.93
N ARG A 27 -5.20 -32.40 -25.91
CA ARG A 27 -6.23 -33.03 -25.07
C ARG A 27 -6.91 -32.05 -24.12
N LEU A 28 -6.20 -31.00 -23.68
CA LEU A 28 -6.76 -29.90 -22.90
C LEU A 28 -7.66 -28.99 -23.76
N GLU A 29 -7.28 -28.74 -25.03
CA GLU A 29 -8.06 -27.91 -25.97
C GLU A 29 -9.37 -28.54 -26.42
N GLN A 30 -9.39 -29.88 -26.58
CA GLN A 30 -10.61 -30.63 -26.92
C GLN A 30 -11.72 -30.45 -25.88
N GLU A 31 -11.36 -30.36 -24.60
CA GLU A 31 -12.32 -30.19 -23.51
C GLU A 31 -12.85 -28.75 -23.41
N ARG A 32 -11.99 -27.72 -23.61
CA ARG A 32 -12.47 -26.33 -23.69
C ARG A 32 -13.50 -26.16 -24.82
N SER A 33 -13.31 -26.89 -25.92
CA SER A 33 -14.25 -26.90 -27.05
C SER A 33 -15.55 -27.64 -26.71
N SER A 34 -15.50 -28.75 -25.95
CA SER A 34 -16.69 -29.50 -25.53
C SER A 34 -17.48 -28.80 -24.42
N VAL A 35 -16.81 -28.16 -23.46
CA VAL A 35 -17.43 -27.36 -22.39
C VAL A 35 -18.05 -26.09 -22.96
N ASN A 36 -17.37 -25.40 -23.89
CA ASN A 36 -17.96 -24.26 -24.59
C ASN A 36 -19.16 -24.69 -25.45
N ALA A 37 -19.11 -25.85 -26.11
CA ALA A 37 -20.26 -26.40 -26.84
C ALA A 37 -21.42 -26.79 -25.92
N ALA A 38 -21.15 -27.36 -24.74
CA ALA A 38 -22.16 -27.70 -23.74
C ALA A 38 -22.82 -26.45 -23.12
N ASN A 39 -22.03 -25.41 -22.84
CA ASN A 39 -22.54 -24.12 -22.34
C ASN A 39 -23.36 -23.37 -23.40
N LEU A 40 -22.97 -23.45 -24.69
CA LEU A 40 -23.75 -22.92 -25.82
C LEU A 40 -25.02 -23.74 -26.11
N ALA A 41 -25.00 -25.05 -25.85
CA ALA A 41 -26.19 -25.90 -25.95
C ALA A 41 -27.19 -25.62 -24.83
N HIS A 42 -26.73 -25.51 -23.58
CA HIS A 42 -27.57 -25.13 -22.43
C HIS A 42 -28.14 -23.71 -22.54
N ALA A 43 -27.41 -22.77 -23.15
CA ALA A 43 -27.94 -21.42 -23.42
C ALA A 43 -28.99 -21.37 -24.54
N ARG A 44 -29.14 -22.43 -25.36
CA ARG A 44 -30.12 -22.52 -26.45
C ARG A 44 -31.34 -23.39 -26.12
N SER A 45 -31.31 -24.12 -25.01
CA SER A 45 -32.40 -25.00 -24.57
C SER A 45 -32.85 -24.64 -23.15
N ASP A 46 -33.74 -23.64 -23.05
CA ASP A 46 -34.89 -23.50 -22.13
C ASP A 46 -35.08 -22.10 -21.53
N PRO A 47 -36.18 -21.39 -21.86
CA PRO A 47 -36.65 -20.19 -21.16
C PRO A 47 -37.52 -20.45 -19.91
N HIS A 48 -37.76 -21.70 -19.49
CA HIS A 48 -38.61 -21.97 -18.32
C HIS A 48 -38.21 -23.28 -17.62
N PHE A 49 -37.40 -23.20 -16.56
CA PHE A 49 -37.31 -24.27 -15.57
C PHE A 49 -37.18 -23.68 -14.16
N HIS A 50 -38.31 -23.21 -13.64
CA HIS A 50 -38.55 -23.01 -12.22
C HIS A 50 -39.76 -23.85 -11.84
N GLN A 51 -39.53 -25.08 -11.40
CA GLN A 51 -40.30 -25.74 -10.34
C GLN A 51 -39.76 -27.16 -10.10
N TYR A 52 -39.82 -27.56 -8.83
CA TYR A 52 -39.48 -28.87 -8.25
C TYR A 52 -38.02 -29.10 -7.83
N GLN A 53 -37.68 -28.53 -6.67
CA GLN A 53 -36.73 -29.14 -5.73
C GLN A 53 -37.38 -29.20 -4.35
N THR A 54 -38.01 -30.34 -4.04
CA THR A 54 -38.18 -30.85 -2.67
C THR A 54 -38.56 -32.33 -2.76
N GLN A 55 -37.60 -33.23 -2.58
CA GLN A 55 -37.81 -34.49 -1.86
C GLN A 55 -36.47 -35.19 -1.58
N THR A 56 -36.36 -35.62 -0.32
CA THR A 56 -35.27 -36.33 0.35
C THR A 56 -35.00 -37.72 -0.23
N PRO A 57 -33.75 -38.26 -0.16
CA PRO A 57 -33.46 -39.58 -0.71
C PRO A 57 -33.87 -40.69 0.28
N SER A 58 -34.79 -41.57 -0.12
CA SER A 58 -34.96 -42.88 0.50
C SER A 58 -34.32 -43.96 -0.36
N SER A 59 -33.54 -44.80 0.31
CA SER A 59 -32.90 -46.07 -0.03
C SER A 59 -33.43 -46.88 -1.23
N ASN A 60 -32.44 -47.50 -1.90
CA ASN A 60 -32.50 -48.67 -2.78
C ASN A 60 -33.20 -48.49 -4.12
N ASP A 61 -32.42 -48.15 -5.15
CA ASP A 61 -32.51 -48.83 -6.44
C ASP A 61 -31.18 -48.74 -7.20
N SER A 62 -30.60 -49.91 -7.47
CA SER A 62 -29.37 -50.06 -8.26
C SER A 62 -29.73 -49.99 -9.74
N TYR A 63 -29.78 -48.79 -10.31
CA TYR A 63 -29.89 -48.66 -11.76
C TYR A 63 -28.55 -49.02 -12.43
N PRO A 64 -28.53 -49.83 -13.50
CA PRO A 64 -27.31 -50.08 -14.25
C PRO A 64 -26.90 -48.77 -14.92
N ILE A 65 -25.70 -48.29 -14.58
CA ILE A 65 -25.07 -47.12 -15.22
C ILE A 65 -24.98 -47.44 -16.71
N SER A 66 -25.64 -46.64 -17.55
CA SER A 66 -25.58 -46.79 -19.00
C SER A 66 -24.12 -46.67 -19.47
N GLN A 67 -23.70 -47.43 -20.49
CA GLN A 67 -22.32 -47.41 -21.01
C GLN A 67 -21.82 -45.99 -21.39
N GLN A 68 -22.75 -45.06 -21.69
CA GLN A 68 -22.46 -43.64 -21.90
C GLN A 68 -22.12 -42.88 -20.61
N GLN A 69 -22.85 -43.10 -19.51
CA GLN A 69 -22.49 -42.51 -18.21
C GLN A 69 -21.17 -43.07 -17.67
N GLU A 70 -20.90 -44.36 -17.87
CA GLU A 70 -19.60 -44.93 -17.52
C GLU A 70 -18.44 -44.38 -18.37
N ALA A 71 -18.67 -44.14 -19.67
CA ALA A 71 -17.70 -43.48 -20.53
C ALA A 71 -17.47 -42.03 -20.07
N ASP A 72 -18.51 -41.26 -19.79
CA ASP A 72 -18.40 -39.87 -19.29
C ASP A 72 -17.67 -39.77 -17.95
N ILE A 73 -17.93 -40.71 -17.02
CA ILE A 73 -17.21 -40.80 -15.74
C ILE A 73 -15.73 -41.14 -15.98
N ARG A 74 -15.42 -42.09 -16.90
CA ARG A 74 -14.03 -42.44 -17.24
C ARG A 74 -13.30 -41.30 -17.97
N TYR A 75 -13.97 -40.60 -18.88
CA TYR A 75 -13.44 -39.41 -19.55
C TYR A 75 -13.13 -38.31 -18.53
N SER A 76 -14.05 -38.04 -17.60
CA SER A 76 -13.84 -37.11 -16.48
C SER A 76 -12.66 -37.51 -15.57
N THR A 77 -12.51 -38.80 -15.28
CA THR A 77 -11.42 -39.32 -14.43
C THR A 77 -10.05 -39.22 -15.11
N VAL A 78 -9.94 -39.61 -16.37
CA VAL A 78 -8.68 -39.50 -17.14
C VAL A 78 -8.31 -38.03 -17.36
N PHE A 79 -9.29 -37.17 -17.57
CA PHE A 79 -9.07 -35.73 -17.68
C PHE A 79 -8.54 -35.13 -16.37
N TYR A 80 -9.12 -35.50 -15.22
CA TYR A 80 -8.63 -35.08 -13.92
C TYR A 80 -7.17 -35.50 -13.69
N GLN A 81 -6.80 -36.72 -14.11
CA GLN A 81 -5.41 -37.19 -14.05
C GLN A 81 -4.47 -36.36 -14.95
N ILE A 82 -4.90 -36.02 -16.18
CA ILE A 82 -4.12 -35.16 -17.08
C ILE A 82 -3.94 -33.76 -16.47
N LYS A 83 -5.00 -33.17 -15.92
CA LYS A 83 -4.95 -31.87 -15.23
C LYS A 83 -4.00 -31.93 -14.04
N SER A 84 -4.04 -33.02 -13.26
CA SER A 84 -3.11 -33.25 -12.15
C SER A 84 -1.64 -33.34 -12.63
N ILE A 85 -1.35 -34.09 -13.69
CA ILE A 85 0.01 -34.18 -14.26
C ILE A 85 0.51 -32.79 -14.69
N CYS A 86 -0.34 -32.00 -15.36
CA CYS A 86 0.00 -30.64 -15.77
C CYS A 86 0.27 -29.74 -14.56
N ARG A 87 -0.57 -29.81 -13.51
CA ARG A 87 -0.36 -29.07 -12.26
C ARG A 87 0.98 -29.42 -11.59
N HIS A 88 1.35 -30.71 -11.56
CA HIS A 88 2.64 -31.12 -11.00
C HIS A 88 3.83 -30.62 -11.86
N CYS A 89 3.69 -30.60 -13.18
CA CYS A 89 4.71 -30.03 -14.07
C CYS A 89 4.91 -28.53 -13.79
N TYR A 90 3.83 -27.75 -13.74
CA TYR A 90 3.89 -26.32 -13.43
C TYR A 90 4.40 -26.03 -12.02
N ARG A 91 3.95 -26.79 -11.02
CA ARG A 91 4.48 -26.68 -9.65
C ARG A 91 5.98 -26.95 -9.59
N THR A 92 6.46 -27.94 -10.35
CA THR A 92 7.89 -28.24 -10.46
C THR A 92 8.64 -27.08 -11.12
N LEU A 93 8.12 -26.52 -12.22
CA LEU A 93 8.69 -25.35 -12.88
C LEU A 93 8.79 -24.15 -11.93
N LYS A 94 7.74 -23.89 -11.14
CA LYS A 94 7.70 -22.83 -10.11
C LYS A 94 8.82 -22.97 -9.08
N HIS A 95 9.11 -24.18 -8.59
CA HIS A 95 10.22 -24.41 -7.67
C HIS A 95 11.60 -24.35 -8.37
N CYS A 96 11.68 -24.71 -9.66
CA CYS A 96 12.93 -24.68 -10.42
C CYS A 96 13.42 -23.26 -10.73
N GLN A 97 12.51 -22.28 -10.79
CA GLN A 97 12.83 -20.89 -11.11
C GLN A 97 13.06 -20.01 -9.87
N GLN A 98 12.65 -20.46 -8.69
CA GLN A 98 12.76 -19.69 -7.44
C GLN A 98 14.21 -19.27 -7.18
N GLU A 99 14.43 -17.95 -7.14
CA GLU A 99 15.73 -17.30 -6.90
C GLU A 99 16.89 -17.76 -7.81
N TYR A 100 16.59 -18.29 -9.01
CA TYR A 100 17.61 -18.80 -9.91
C TYR A 100 17.50 -18.28 -11.34
N ARG A 101 18.20 -17.17 -11.59
CA ARG A 101 18.26 -16.40 -12.84
C ARG A 101 18.39 -17.24 -14.11
N LYS A 102 19.32 -18.20 -14.14
CA LYS A 102 19.58 -19.01 -15.33
C LYS A 102 18.40 -19.92 -15.70
N ASN A 103 17.68 -20.44 -14.71
CA ASN A 103 16.49 -21.26 -14.96
C ASN A 103 15.31 -20.39 -15.40
N GLN A 104 15.14 -19.20 -14.81
CA GLN A 104 14.14 -18.22 -15.23
C GLN A 104 14.31 -17.87 -16.72
N GLU A 105 15.53 -17.60 -17.17
CA GLU A 105 15.80 -17.30 -18.58
C GLU A 105 15.52 -18.49 -19.52
N THR A 106 15.73 -19.73 -19.08
CA THR A 106 15.36 -20.91 -19.88
C THR A 106 13.85 -21.11 -19.97
N ILE A 107 13.12 -20.86 -18.89
CA ILE A 107 11.66 -20.99 -18.82
C ILE A 107 10.99 -19.86 -19.59
N ALA A 108 11.54 -18.64 -19.54
CA ALA A 108 11.04 -17.47 -20.27
C ALA A 108 11.07 -17.63 -21.80
N LYS A 109 11.89 -18.54 -22.36
CA LYS A 109 11.84 -18.87 -23.79
C LYS A 109 10.51 -19.53 -24.19
N GLU A 110 9.87 -20.23 -23.26
CA GLU A 110 8.60 -20.94 -23.45
C GLU A 110 7.41 -20.12 -22.94
N PHE A 111 7.59 -18.81 -22.74
CA PHE A 111 6.58 -17.92 -22.17
C PHE A 111 5.27 -17.94 -22.97
N SER A 112 5.34 -17.75 -24.30
CA SER A 112 4.17 -17.79 -25.18
C SER A 112 3.44 -19.14 -25.14
N PHE A 113 4.18 -20.23 -24.90
CA PHE A 113 3.57 -21.54 -24.73
C PHE A 113 2.79 -21.63 -23.42
N MET A 114 3.37 -21.20 -22.29
CA MET A 114 2.69 -21.19 -21.00
C MET A 114 1.42 -20.32 -21.04
N GLN A 115 1.47 -19.19 -21.75
CA GLN A 115 0.31 -18.31 -21.92
C GLN A 115 -0.85 -18.99 -22.63
N SER A 116 -0.57 -19.78 -23.66
CA SER A 116 -1.61 -20.55 -24.35
C SER A 116 -2.30 -21.58 -23.46
N GLN A 117 -1.76 -21.83 -22.25
CA GLN A 117 -2.31 -22.74 -21.25
C GLN A 117 -2.88 -22.02 -20.02
N ILE A 118 -2.95 -20.69 -20.04
CA ILE A 118 -3.68 -19.94 -19.01
C ILE A 118 -5.18 -20.18 -19.20
N GLY A 119 -5.88 -20.38 -18.08
CA GLY A 119 -7.33 -20.58 -18.08
C GLY A 119 -7.77 -22.04 -18.10
N TYR A 120 -6.84 -23.01 -18.24
CA TYR A 120 -7.14 -24.44 -18.05
C TYR A 120 -7.07 -24.89 -16.57
N ASP A 121 -6.78 -23.96 -15.65
CA ASP A 121 -6.71 -24.23 -14.20
C ASP A 121 -5.66 -25.32 -13.86
N ILE A 122 -4.50 -25.18 -14.50
CA ILE A 122 -3.34 -26.08 -14.40
C ILE A 122 -2.13 -25.44 -13.70
N LEU A 123 -2.30 -24.29 -13.01
CA LEU A 123 -1.23 -23.52 -12.35
C LEU A 123 -0.21 -22.88 -13.31
N ALA A 124 -0.59 -22.68 -14.59
CA ALA A 124 0.22 -21.95 -15.55
C ALA A 124 0.37 -20.48 -15.12
N GLU A 125 -0.75 -19.87 -14.72
CA GLU A 125 -0.84 -18.53 -14.17
C GLU A 125 0.13 -18.28 -12.99
N ASP A 126 0.08 -19.10 -11.95
CA ASP A 126 0.96 -18.97 -10.76
C ASP A 126 2.44 -19.13 -11.06
N THR A 127 2.77 -19.88 -12.12
CA THR A 127 4.15 -20.09 -12.55
C THR A 127 4.66 -18.87 -13.32
N ILE A 128 3.81 -18.29 -14.17
CA ILE A 128 4.11 -17.06 -14.91
C ILE A 128 4.31 -15.89 -13.95
N THR A 129 3.43 -15.73 -12.97
CA THR A 129 3.51 -14.62 -12.01
C THR A 129 4.76 -14.74 -11.15
N ALA A 130 5.06 -15.94 -10.65
CA ALA A 130 6.32 -16.21 -9.96
C ALA A 130 7.58 -16.04 -10.83
N LEU A 131 7.47 -16.22 -12.16
CA LEU A 131 8.58 -15.99 -13.09
C LEU A 131 8.83 -14.48 -13.29
N LEU A 132 7.77 -13.70 -13.34
CA LEU A 132 7.81 -12.27 -13.61
C LEU A 132 8.05 -11.43 -12.36
N HIS A 133 7.68 -11.94 -11.19
CA HIS A 133 7.92 -11.31 -9.90
C HIS A 133 9.41 -10.97 -9.72
N ASN A 134 9.69 -9.69 -9.46
CA ASN A 134 11.05 -9.17 -9.28
C ASN A 134 12.03 -9.42 -10.45
N ASN A 135 11.54 -9.55 -11.67
CA ASN A 135 12.36 -9.78 -12.87
C ASN A 135 12.16 -8.73 -13.98
N LYS A 136 12.48 -7.46 -13.69
CA LYS A 136 12.40 -6.32 -14.63
C LYS A 136 12.90 -6.63 -16.05
N LYS A 137 14.09 -7.25 -16.20
CA LYS A 137 14.66 -7.58 -17.52
C LYS A 137 13.84 -8.60 -18.32
N LEU A 138 13.15 -9.53 -17.64
CA LEU A 138 12.30 -10.50 -18.32
C LEU A 138 10.99 -9.85 -18.76
N LEU A 139 10.42 -8.99 -17.91
CA LEU A 139 9.24 -8.19 -18.21
C LEU A 139 9.47 -7.31 -19.45
N GLU A 140 10.56 -6.54 -19.48
CA GLU A 140 10.87 -5.64 -20.61
C GLU A 140 11.13 -6.38 -21.93
N LYS A 141 11.59 -7.63 -21.89
CA LYS A 141 11.99 -8.40 -23.07
C LYS A 141 10.87 -9.29 -23.62
N HIS A 142 10.04 -9.86 -22.76
CA HIS A 142 9.08 -10.92 -23.13
C HIS A 142 7.61 -10.49 -23.03
N ILE A 143 7.30 -9.32 -22.46
CA ILE A 143 5.95 -8.77 -22.47
C ILE A 143 5.80 -7.86 -23.69
N THR A 144 4.86 -8.19 -24.57
CA THR A 144 4.42 -7.36 -25.70
C THR A 144 2.90 -7.13 -25.59
N GLU A 145 2.37 -6.32 -26.51
CA GLU A 145 0.94 -5.97 -26.54
C GLU A 145 0.03 -7.21 -26.72
N LYS A 146 0.48 -8.22 -27.49
CA LYS A 146 -0.29 -9.46 -27.71
C LYS A 146 -0.51 -10.24 -26.43
N GLU A 147 0.48 -10.22 -25.53
CA GLU A 147 0.39 -10.88 -24.24
C GLU A 147 -0.65 -10.19 -23.35
N ILE A 148 -0.64 -8.86 -23.31
CA ILE A 148 -1.60 -8.06 -22.55
C ILE A 148 -3.02 -8.27 -23.11
N ASP A 149 -3.20 -8.24 -24.43
CA ASP A 149 -4.49 -8.51 -25.07
C ASP A 149 -5.05 -9.90 -24.69
N THR A 150 -4.17 -10.90 -24.56
CA THR A 150 -4.57 -12.25 -24.15
C THR A 150 -5.05 -12.27 -22.70
N PHE A 151 -4.35 -11.58 -21.79
CA PHE A 151 -4.80 -11.42 -20.40
C PHE A 151 -6.13 -10.68 -20.31
N VAL A 152 -6.32 -9.61 -21.07
CA VAL A 152 -7.57 -8.84 -21.10
C VAL A 152 -8.74 -9.67 -21.65
N LYS A 153 -8.51 -10.49 -22.68
CA LYS A 153 -9.51 -11.45 -23.18
C LYS A 153 -9.90 -12.49 -22.11
N LEU A 154 -8.92 -13.03 -21.39
CA LEU A 154 -9.19 -13.98 -20.31
C LEU A 154 -9.93 -13.34 -19.14
N LEU A 155 -9.62 -12.08 -18.82
CA LEU A 155 -10.34 -11.29 -17.82
C LEU A 155 -11.79 -11.07 -18.26
N ARG A 156 -12.04 -10.81 -19.54
CA ARG A 156 -13.39 -10.68 -20.11
C ARG A 156 -14.18 -12.00 -20.07
N GLU A 157 -13.53 -13.14 -20.34
CA GLU A 157 -14.19 -14.46 -20.33
C GLU A 157 -14.48 -14.97 -18.90
N LYS A 158 -13.55 -14.78 -17.96
CA LYS A 158 -13.63 -15.39 -16.62
C LYS A 158 -14.03 -14.43 -15.50
N ARG A 159 -13.81 -13.12 -15.67
CA ARG A 159 -14.01 -12.10 -14.62
C ARG A 159 -13.29 -12.42 -13.29
N ASP A 160 -12.21 -13.20 -13.33
CA ASP A 160 -11.44 -13.57 -12.14
C ASP A 160 -10.47 -12.45 -11.75
N CYS A 161 -10.59 -12.00 -10.49
CA CYS A 161 -9.80 -10.93 -9.89
C CYS A 161 -8.28 -11.17 -9.96
N LYS A 162 -7.84 -12.43 -10.00
CA LYS A 162 -6.41 -12.79 -10.11
C LYS A 162 -5.75 -12.22 -11.36
N PHE A 163 -6.48 -12.10 -12.48
CA PHE A 163 -5.92 -11.53 -13.69
C PHE A 163 -5.65 -10.03 -13.57
N LEU A 164 -6.45 -9.30 -12.76
CA LEU A 164 -6.18 -7.90 -12.43
C LEU A 164 -4.94 -7.77 -11.54
N GLU A 165 -4.79 -8.67 -10.56
CA GLU A 165 -3.57 -8.75 -9.74
C GLU A 165 -2.33 -8.96 -10.60
N TYR A 166 -2.41 -9.85 -11.58
CA TYR A 166 -1.29 -10.10 -12.48
C TYR A 166 -0.98 -8.88 -13.34
N LEU A 167 -1.98 -8.20 -13.92
CA LEU A 167 -1.76 -6.95 -14.64
C LEU A 167 -1.11 -5.88 -13.74
N SER A 168 -1.50 -5.83 -12.45
CA SER A 168 -0.88 -4.94 -11.47
C SER A 168 0.59 -5.27 -11.22
N ASP A 169 0.92 -6.56 -11.07
CA ASP A 169 2.29 -7.05 -10.89
C ASP A 169 3.18 -6.86 -12.12
N LEU A 170 2.59 -6.75 -13.31
CA LEU A 170 3.33 -6.44 -14.54
C LEU A 170 3.77 -4.97 -14.61
N CYS A 171 3.05 -4.06 -13.94
CA CYS A 171 3.36 -2.63 -13.91
C CYS A 171 4.58 -2.31 -13.04
N VAL A 172 4.81 -3.08 -11.97
CA VAL A 172 5.85 -2.80 -10.96
C VAL A 172 6.72 -4.03 -10.68
N SER A 173 8.04 -3.85 -10.66
CA SER A 173 8.99 -4.90 -10.32
C SER A 173 9.99 -4.39 -9.29
N SER A 174 10.11 -5.07 -8.14
CA SER A 174 10.99 -4.66 -7.04
C SER A 174 10.78 -3.19 -6.61
N ASN A 175 9.51 -2.78 -6.51
CA ASN A 175 9.11 -1.41 -6.18
C ASN A 175 9.62 -0.33 -7.15
N GLN A 176 9.87 -0.70 -8.42
CA GLN A 176 10.18 0.22 -9.51
C GLN A 176 9.16 0.09 -10.64
N ALA A 177 8.74 1.21 -11.21
CA ALA A 177 7.92 1.24 -12.42
C ALA A 177 8.62 0.59 -13.61
N ILE A 178 7.84 -0.09 -14.44
CA ILE A 178 8.23 -0.47 -15.80
C ILE A 178 7.40 0.35 -16.79
N ALA A 179 7.89 1.56 -17.10
CA ALA A 179 7.19 2.55 -17.91
C ALA A 179 6.61 1.98 -19.22
N ARG A 180 7.41 1.18 -19.95
CA ARG A 180 6.98 0.54 -21.20
C ARG A 180 5.79 -0.39 -21.00
N THR A 181 5.81 -1.20 -19.94
CA THR A 181 4.72 -2.15 -19.65
C THR A 181 3.47 -1.42 -19.16
N GLN A 182 3.65 -0.41 -18.30
CA GLN A 182 2.55 0.46 -17.85
C GLN A 182 1.86 1.12 -19.05
N GLU A 183 2.62 1.69 -20.00
CA GLU A 183 2.05 2.33 -21.20
C GLU A 183 1.18 1.35 -22.01
N MET A 184 1.69 0.13 -22.26
CA MET A 184 0.94 -0.88 -23.01
C MET A 184 -0.36 -1.29 -22.27
N ILE A 185 -0.29 -1.47 -20.94
CA ILE A 185 -1.46 -1.80 -20.12
C ILE A 185 -2.47 -0.66 -20.13
N CYS A 186 -2.01 0.60 -20.02
CA CYS A 186 -2.88 1.79 -20.07
C CYS A 186 -3.66 1.87 -21.39
N LYS A 187 -2.97 1.75 -22.54
CA LYS A 187 -3.63 1.77 -23.86
C LYS A 187 -4.61 0.60 -24.02
N SER A 188 -4.21 -0.60 -23.59
CA SER A 188 -5.05 -1.78 -23.73
C SER A 188 -6.29 -1.75 -22.83
N VAL A 189 -6.15 -1.35 -21.56
CA VAL A 189 -7.21 -1.44 -20.56
C VAL A 189 -8.12 -0.21 -20.60
N LEU A 190 -7.56 1.01 -20.67
CA LEU A 190 -8.36 2.24 -20.58
C LEU A 190 -9.01 2.62 -21.92
N GLU A 191 -8.30 2.45 -23.05
CA GLU A 191 -8.81 2.89 -24.36
C GLU A 191 -9.58 1.78 -25.10
N LYS A 192 -9.01 0.57 -25.16
CA LYS A 192 -9.57 -0.52 -25.98
C LYS A 192 -10.63 -1.37 -25.26
N ASN A 193 -10.56 -1.47 -23.93
CA ASN A 193 -11.36 -2.41 -23.15
C ASN A 193 -11.98 -1.75 -21.92
N SER A 194 -12.61 -0.59 -22.07
CA SER A 194 -13.25 0.11 -20.93
C SER A 194 -14.43 -0.65 -20.31
N ASP A 195 -14.97 -1.67 -20.99
CA ASP A 195 -16.13 -2.45 -20.57
C ASP A 195 -15.84 -3.51 -19.50
N ILE A 196 -14.57 -3.88 -19.30
CA ILE A 196 -14.16 -4.75 -18.18
C ILE A 196 -14.02 -3.98 -16.86
N LEU A 197 -14.07 -2.64 -16.91
CA LEU A 197 -13.89 -1.78 -15.73
C LEU A 197 -15.22 -1.44 -15.10
N ILE A 198 -15.25 -1.43 -13.77
CA ILE A 198 -16.34 -0.86 -12.99
C ILE A 198 -16.16 0.66 -13.01
N ARG A 199 -17.17 1.40 -13.50
CA ARG A 199 -17.13 2.86 -13.49
C ARG A 199 -17.62 3.38 -12.14
N THR A 200 -16.96 4.41 -11.64
CA THR A 200 -17.22 4.99 -10.33
C THR A 200 -17.63 6.44 -10.50
N LYS A 201 -18.75 6.84 -9.89
CA LYS A 201 -19.24 8.22 -9.95
C LYS A 201 -19.66 8.70 -8.57
N LEU A 202 -19.48 10.00 -8.33
CA LEU A 202 -20.02 10.68 -7.16
C LEU A 202 -21.36 11.31 -7.55
N GLU A 203 -22.44 10.81 -6.96
CA GLU A 203 -23.79 11.35 -7.17
C GLU A 203 -24.25 12.13 -5.96
N VAL A 204 -24.95 13.24 -6.22
CA VAL A 204 -25.58 14.06 -5.20
C VAL A 204 -27.01 13.56 -5.03
N LYS A 205 -27.35 12.98 -3.87
CA LYS A 205 -28.75 12.74 -3.54
C LYS A 205 -29.41 14.08 -3.23
N GLY A 206 -30.49 14.38 -3.96
CA GLY A 206 -31.30 15.58 -3.75
C GLY A 206 -31.79 15.68 -2.31
N CYS A 207 -31.90 16.91 -1.81
CA CYS A 207 -32.34 17.23 -0.46
C CYS A 207 -33.62 16.46 -0.09
N VAL A 208 -33.61 15.81 1.07
CA VAL A 208 -34.87 15.62 1.79
C VAL A 208 -35.23 17.03 2.28
N GLU A 209 -36.18 17.67 1.61
CA GLU A 209 -36.91 18.76 2.25
C GLU A 209 -37.64 18.13 3.43
N ASP A 210 -37.02 18.12 4.60
CA ASP A 210 -37.76 17.98 5.85
C ASP A 210 -38.71 19.17 5.87
N THR A 211 -39.93 18.93 5.41
CA THR A 211 -41.03 19.88 5.48
C THR A 211 -41.39 19.92 6.96
N ILE A 212 -40.66 20.74 7.73
CA ILE A 212 -41.11 21.12 9.06
C ILE A 212 -42.37 21.94 8.80
N LEU A 213 -43.53 21.32 9.00
CA LEU A 213 -44.79 22.03 9.17
C LEU A 213 -44.67 22.78 10.49
N ASP A 214 -44.08 23.99 10.47
CA ASP A 214 -44.08 24.86 11.64
C ASP A 214 -45.24 25.85 11.51
N ASP A 215 -46.26 25.60 12.33
CA ASP A 215 -47.28 26.57 12.68
C ASP A 215 -46.65 27.56 13.67
N SER A 216 -46.87 28.87 13.46
CA SER A 216 -46.53 30.01 14.34
C SER A 216 -45.25 30.83 14.05
N THR A 217 -45.44 31.88 13.25
CA THR A 217 -44.92 33.26 13.43
C THR A 217 -43.49 33.50 13.95
N GLY A 218 -42.55 33.69 13.02
CA GLY A 218 -41.29 34.41 13.21
C GLY A 218 -40.58 34.65 11.87
N PRO A 219 -39.79 35.73 11.68
CA PRO A 219 -39.11 35.98 10.40
C PRO A 219 -37.98 34.95 10.19
N PRO A 220 -37.72 34.51 8.94
CA PRO A 220 -36.84 33.38 8.68
C PRO A 220 -35.39 33.74 9.00
N ILE A 221 -34.83 33.06 9.99
CA ILE A 221 -33.38 33.00 10.22
C ILE A 221 -32.84 32.01 9.19
N GLY A 222 -32.02 32.49 8.26
CA GLY A 222 -31.38 31.67 7.25
C GLY A 222 -30.49 30.60 7.89
N PHE A 223 -30.95 29.36 7.93
CA PHE A 223 -30.12 28.21 8.28
C PHE A 223 -29.41 27.71 7.02
N SER A 224 -28.19 28.22 6.80
CA SER A 224 -27.21 27.60 5.93
C SER A 224 -26.55 26.43 6.67
N ASN A 225 -27.02 25.20 6.43
CA ASN A 225 -26.25 23.95 6.53
C ASN A 225 -27.06 22.85 5.84
N GLN A 226 -27.15 22.93 4.52
CA GLN A 226 -27.67 21.85 3.70
C GLN A 226 -26.64 20.70 3.73
N ASN A 227 -26.90 19.65 4.50
CA ASN A 227 -26.15 18.40 4.45
C ASN A 227 -26.50 17.69 3.13
N ILE A 228 -25.81 18.08 2.05
CA ILE A 228 -25.88 17.41 0.76
C ILE A 228 -25.28 16.01 0.95
N LEU A 229 -26.13 14.98 1.01
CA LEU A 229 -25.70 13.58 1.06
C LEU A 229 -25.11 13.21 -0.31
N ARG A 230 -23.79 13.06 -0.36
CA ARG A 230 -23.06 12.60 -1.54
C ARG A 230 -22.82 11.10 -1.41
N GLU A 231 -23.13 10.35 -2.45
CA GLU A 231 -23.00 8.90 -2.46
C GLU A 231 -22.15 8.45 -3.65
N VAL A 232 -21.30 7.45 -3.43
CA VAL A 232 -20.45 6.90 -4.48
C VAL A 232 -21.13 5.68 -5.07
N ILE A 233 -21.43 5.77 -6.37
CA ILE A 233 -22.12 4.73 -7.13
C ILE A 233 -21.11 3.98 -8.00
N LEU A 234 -21.14 2.66 -7.92
CA LEU A 234 -20.42 1.76 -8.81
C LEU A 234 -21.37 1.27 -9.89
N THR A 235 -20.92 1.31 -11.14
CA THR A 235 -21.70 0.85 -12.30
C THR A 235 -20.93 -0.23 -13.07
N TRP A 236 -21.57 -1.38 -13.27
CA TRP A 236 -21.00 -2.56 -13.95
C TRP A 236 -22.11 -3.27 -14.73
N ASP A 237 -21.85 -3.71 -15.96
CA ASP A 237 -22.82 -4.44 -16.80
C ASP A 237 -24.22 -3.79 -16.91
N GLY A 238 -24.30 -2.46 -16.82
CA GLY A 238 -25.56 -1.71 -16.80
C GLY A 238 -26.30 -1.73 -15.46
N LYS A 239 -25.81 -2.42 -14.44
CA LYS A 239 -26.24 -2.31 -13.04
C LYS A 239 -25.52 -1.15 -12.36
N SER A 240 -26.18 -0.49 -11.41
CA SER A 240 -25.63 0.62 -10.63
C SER A 240 -26.08 0.47 -9.18
N GLU A 241 -25.14 0.48 -8.24
CA GLU A 241 -25.44 0.39 -6.80
C GLU A 241 -24.44 1.23 -6.00
N SER A 242 -24.86 1.64 -4.79
CA SER A 242 -24.00 2.36 -3.85
C SER A 242 -22.93 1.45 -3.27
N ILE A 243 -21.68 1.95 -3.23
CA ILE A 243 -20.56 1.23 -2.63
C ILE A 243 -20.77 0.97 -1.14
N GLU A 244 -21.40 1.92 -0.43
CA GLU A 244 -21.69 1.78 1.00
C GLU A 244 -22.82 0.80 1.25
N PHE A 245 -23.86 0.82 0.40
CA PHE A 245 -24.94 -0.16 0.47
C PHE A 245 -24.42 -1.59 0.26
N MET A 246 -23.60 -1.79 -0.78
CA MET A 246 -22.99 -3.10 -1.04
C MET A 246 -22.10 -3.55 0.12
N ALA A 247 -21.29 -2.65 0.69
CA ALA A 247 -20.46 -2.97 1.84
C ALA A 247 -21.29 -3.32 3.09
N GLY A 248 -22.40 -2.61 3.32
CA GLY A 248 -23.36 -2.88 4.39
C GLY A 248 -23.98 -4.27 4.26
N VAL A 249 -24.45 -4.63 3.06
CA VAL A 249 -25.01 -5.96 2.77
C VAL A 249 -23.99 -7.08 2.93
N VAL A 250 -22.72 -6.85 2.55
CA VAL A 250 -21.66 -7.87 2.71
C VAL A 250 -21.32 -8.09 4.18
N ARG A 251 -21.41 -7.03 5.00
CA ARG A 251 -21.18 -7.07 6.45
C ARG A 251 -22.33 -7.75 7.19
N ASP A 252 -23.57 -7.49 6.79
CA ASP A 252 -24.74 -8.08 7.40
C ASP A 252 -24.84 -9.59 7.09
N GLN A 253 -24.98 -10.40 8.14
CA GLN A 253 -25.04 -11.86 8.01
C GLN A 253 -26.44 -12.33 7.57
N LEU A 254 -27.47 -11.50 7.68
CA LEU A 254 -28.88 -11.86 7.46
C LEU A 254 -29.33 -11.74 5.99
N ALA A 255 -28.58 -11.02 5.15
CA ALA A 255 -28.95 -10.74 3.76
C ALA A 255 -28.35 -11.77 2.78
N HIS A 256 -28.95 -12.95 2.63
CA HIS A 256 -28.36 -14.01 1.80
C HIS A 256 -28.48 -13.82 0.27
N LEU A 257 -29.51 -13.11 -0.22
CA LEU A 257 -29.92 -13.21 -1.63
C LEU A 257 -29.00 -12.52 -2.64
N ARG A 258 -28.12 -11.58 -2.22
CA ARG A 258 -27.15 -10.90 -3.12
C ARG A 258 -25.74 -10.71 -2.51
N ARG A 259 -25.47 -11.32 -1.35
CA ARG A 259 -24.22 -11.12 -0.62
C ARG A 259 -22.98 -11.54 -1.42
N GLU A 260 -23.03 -12.73 -2.02
CA GLU A 260 -21.88 -13.26 -2.75
C GLU A 260 -21.63 -12.48 -4.05
N GLU A 261 -22.69 -12.00 -4.71
CA GLU A 261 -22.58 -11.10 -5.87
C GLU A 261 -21.85 -9.81 -5.48
N PHE A 262 -22.32 -9.10 -4.45
CA PHE A 262 -21.69 -7.87 -3.98
C PHE A 262 -20.27 -8.08 -3.44
N ARG A 263 -20.02 -9.19 -2.76
CA ARG A 263 -18.67 -9.56 -2.31
C ARG A 263 -17.71 -9.68 -3.48
N ASN A 264 -18.10 -10.39 -4.53
CA ASN A 264 -17.28 -10.58 -5.72
C ASN A 264 -17.04 -9.26 -6.46
N ILE A 265 -18.06 -8.39 -6.55
CA ILE A 265 -17.94 -7.07 -7.17
C ILE A 265 -16.97 -6.16 -6.39
N LEU A 266 -17.11 -6.11 -5.06
CA LEU A 266 -16.22 -5.32 -4.20
C LEU A 266 -14.79 -5.86 -4.24
N GLU A 267 -14.61 -7.18 -4.28
CA GLU A 267 -13.30 -7.79 -4.44
C GLU A 267 -12.68 -7.43 -5.79
N TYR A 268 -13.43 -7.56 -6.88
CA TYR A 268 -12.99 -7.15 -8.22
C TYR A 268 -12.61 -5.67 -8.25
N TYR A 269 -13.44 -4.80 -7.65
CA TYR A 269 -13.18 -3.37 -7.58
C TYR A 269 -11.92 -3.05 -6.76
N ARG A 270 -11.66 -3.77 -5.66
CA ARG A 270 -10.41 -3.65 -4.90
C ARG A 270 -9.18 -3.93 -5.78
N TYR A 271 -9.22 -5.00 -6.56
CA TYR A 271 -8.12 -5.34 -7.48
C TYR A 271 -8.00 -4.32 -8.63
N GLN A 272 -9.12 -3.75 -9.09
CA GLN A 272 -9.12 -2.66 -10.07
C GLN A 272 -8.44 -1.40 -9.51
N LEU A 273 -8.73 -1.01 -8.26
CA LEU A 273 -8.06 0.13 -7.60
C LEU A 273 -6.55 -0.11 -7.44
N ASN A 274 -6.15 -1.34 -7.14
CA ASN A 274 -4.73 -1.71 -7.09
C ASN A 274 -4.07 -1.57 -8.46
N LEU A 275 -4.71 -2.08 -9.52
CA LEU A 275 -4.22 -1.93 -10.90
C LEU A 275 -4.09 -0.44 -11.27
N PHE A 276 -5.11 0.38 -11.00
CA PHE A 276 -5.07 1.83 -11.26
C PHE A 276 -3.92 2.52 -10.52
N SER A 277 -3.69 2.16 -9.26
CA SER A 277 -2.58 2.70 -8.47
C SER A 277 -1.22 2.38 -9.10
N HIS A 278 -1.02 1.14 -9.56
CA HIS A 278 0.22 0.71 -10.21
C HIS A 278 0.38 1.25 -11.63
N MET A 279 -0.72 1.51 -12.33
CA MET A 279 -0.71 2.17 -13.64
C MET A 279 -0.28 3.64 -13.53
N CYS A 280 -0.69 4.34 -12.47
CA CYS A 280 -0.30 5.73 -12.19
C CYS A 280 1.08 5.87 -11.53
N PHE A 281 1.71 4.76 -11.12
CA PHE A 281 2.98 4.76 -10.38
C PHE A 281 4.11 5.41 -11.20
N ASP A 282 4.96 6.20 -10.53
CA ASP A 282 6.03 7.03 -11.12
C ASP A 282 5.58 7.97 -12.27
N ARG A 283 4.46 8.70 -12.07
CA ARG A 283 3.99 9.80 -12.95
C ARG A 283 3.65 9.38 -14.39
N GLN A 284 2.98 8.24 -14.54
CA GLN A 284 2.48 7.81 -15.85
C GLN A 284 1.22 8.60 -16.24
N TYR A 285 1.40 9.72 -16.95
CA TYR A 285 0.34 10.65 -17.30
C TYR A 285 -0.77 10.06 -18.17
N LEU A 286 -0.46 9.05 -18.99
CA LEU A 286 -1.48 8.38 -19.79
C LEU A 286 -2.60 7.77 -18.92
N ALA A 287 -2.24 7.24 -17.74
CA ALA A 287 -3.21 6.74 -16.78
C ALA A 287 -3.83 7.88 -15.97
N ILE A 288 -2.99 8.80 -15.46
CA ILE A 288 -3.41 9.88 -14.56
C ILE A 288 -4.45 10.78 -15.23
N ASP A 289 -4.19 11.24 -16.46
CA ASP A 289 -5.06 12.19 -17.14
C ASP A 289 -6.40 11.57 -17.56
N ASN A 290 -6.45 10.25 -17.76
CA ASN A 290 -7.68 9.54 -18.08
C ASN A 290 -8.49 9.22 -16.81
N LEU A 291 -7.84 8.67 -15.79
CA LEU A 291 -8.50 8.24 -14.54
C LEU A 291 -8.89 9.41 -13.63
N SER A 292 -8.13 10.51 -13.62
CA SER A 292 -8.40 11.66 -12.75
C SER A 292 -9.70 12.41 -13.10
N LEU A 293 -10.23 12.21 -14.31
CA LEU A 293 -11.51 12.76 -14.76
C LEU A 293 -12.70 12.09 -14.06
N GLU A 294 -12.63 10.79 -13.82
CA GLU A 294 -13.69 10.03 -13.14
C GLU A 294 -13.47 9.96 -11.62
N LEU A 295 -12.21 9.86 -11.18
CA LEU A 295 -11.83 9.66 -9.78
C LEU A 295 -11.25 10.93 -9.17
N SER A 296 -12.11 11.89 -8.84
CA SER A 296 -11.72 13.16 -8.23
C SER A 296 -11.17 12.99 -6.80
N ILE A 297 -10.39 13.97 -6.32
CA ILE A 297 -9.89 14.03 -4.93
C ILE A 297 -11.05 13.90 -3.95
N GLU A 298 -12.17 14.56 -4.24
CA GLU A 298 -13.34 14.57 -3.38
C GLU A 298 -13.99 13.18 -3.25
N LEU A 299 -14.13 12.46 -4.37
CA LEU A 299 -14.67 11.11 -4.40
C LEU A 299 -13.80 10.16 -3.57
N ILE A 300 -12.48 10.20 -3.82
CA ILE A 300 -11.52 9.34 -3.12
C ILE A 300 -11.53 9.64 -1.61
N LEU A 301 -11.57 10.92 -1.21
CA LEU A 301 -11.67 11.30 0.19
C LEU A 301 -12.97 10.81 0.84
N THR A 302 -14.09 10.87 0.14
CA THR A 302 -15.39 10.40 0.64
C THR A 302 -15.34 8.91 0.95
N CYS A 303 -14.82 8.10 0.02
CA CYS A 303 -14.62 6.67 0.25
C CYS A 303 -13.60 6.39 1.36
N THR A 304 -12.51 7.15 1.44
CA THR A 304 -11.46 6.93 2.46
C THR A 304 -11.96 7.29 3.86
N LYS A 305 -12.89 8.25 3.98
CA LYS A 305 -13.50 8.67 5.25
C LYS A 305 -14.62 7.74 5.73
N SER A 306 -15.33 7.08 4.81
CA SER A 306 -16.48 6.25 5.16
C SER A 306 -16.09 5.02 5.99
N GLU A 307 -16.52 4.98 7.25
CA GLU A 307 -16.31 3.82 8.15
C GLU A 307 -17.16 2.60 7.77
N ASN A 308 -18.17 2.82 6.91
CA ASN A 308 -19.03 1.77 6.38
C ASN A 308 -18.30 0.88 5.35
N LEU A 309 -17.17 1.34 4.82
CA LEU A 309 -16.35 0.58 3.87
C LEU A 309 -15.26 -0.26 4.58
N PRO A 310 -14.91 -1.45 4.03
CA PRO A 310 -13.80 -2.25 4.54
C PRO A 310 -12.47 -1.47 4.51
N ALA A 311 -11.63 -1.64 5.54
CA ALA A 311 -10.38 -0.89 5.65
C ALA A 311 -9.41 -1.17 4.49
N ASP A 312 -9.41 -2.38 3.94
CA ASP A 312 -8.59 -2.74 2.76
C ASP A 312 -9.02 -1.97 1.49
N LEU A 313 -10.32 -1.71 1.33
CA LEU A 313 -10.83 -0.92 0.20
C LEU A 313 -10.50 0.56 0.37
N ARG A 314 -10.64 1.07 1.59
CA ARG A 314 -10.21 2.43 1.97
C ARG A 314 -8.71 2.61 1.73
N ALA A 315 -7.89 1.59 2.03
CA ALA A 315 -6.46 1.60 1.76
C ALA A 315 -6.17 1.70 0.25
N GLY A 316 -6.92 0.97 -0.58
CA GLY A 316 -6.84 1.07 -2.04
C GLY A 316 -7.13 2.48 -2.57
N PHE A 317 -8.15 3.16 -2.04
CA PHE A 317 -8.45 4.56 -2.36
C PHE A 317 -7.34 5.51 -1.90
N CYS A 318 -6.80 5.32 -0.69
CA CYS A 318 -5.70 6.11 -0.17
C CYS A 318 -4.44 5.97 -1.03
N ARG A 319 -4.08 4.75 -1.42
CA ARG A 319 -2.97 4.47 -2.35
C ARG A 319 -3.18 5.16 -3.70
N LEU A 320 -4.41 5.14 -4.20
CA LEU A 320 -4.75 5.80 -5.46
C LEU A 320 -4.60 7.33 -5.37
N MET A 321 -4.99 7.94 -4.24
CA MET A 321 -4.76 9.37 -3.96
C MET A 321 -3.28 9.73 -4.09
N ILE A 322 -2.39 8.89 -3.53
CA ILE A 322 -0.94 9.11 -3.55
C ILE A 322 -0.43 9.16 -4.99
N HIS A 323 -0.75 8.16 -5.80
CA HIS A 323 -0.15 8.02 -7.14
C HIS A 323 -0.84 8.84 -8.23
N MET A 324 -2.11 9.19 -8.07
CA MET A 324 -2.87 9.93 -9.08
C MET A 324 -2.87 11.44 -8.86
N HIS A 325 -3.05 11.89 -7.61
CA HIS A 325 -3.28 13.31 -7.30
C HIS A 325 -2.12 13.96 -6.56
N VAL A 326 -1.49 13.23 -5.61
CA VAL A 326 -0.43 13.78 -4.75
C VAL A 326 0.97 13.67 -5.36
N ASN A 327 1.22 12.73 -6.26
CA ASN A 327 2.47 12.62 -7.01
C ASN A 327 2.26 13.02 -8.48
N ARG A 328 1.95 14.30 -8.70
CA ARG A 328 1.69 14.88 -10.02
C ARG A 328 2.56 16.13 -10.24
N ASP A 329 3.06 16.35 -11.45
CA ASP A 329 3.76 17.62 -11.75
C ASP A 329 2.81 18.80 -11.49
N PRO A 330 3.30 19.91 -10.92
CA PRO A 330 4.71 20.28 -10.68
C PRO A 330 5.26 19.90 -9.28
N GLN A 331 4.64 18.96 -8.56
CA GLN A 331 5.05 18.64 -7.18
C GLN A 331 6.42 17.95 -7.16
N GLU A 332 7.34 18.49 -6.39
CA GLU A 332 8.70 17.97 -6.21
C GLU A 332 9.09 17.97 -4.74
N GLU A 333 9.96 17.03 -4.37
CA GLU A 333 10.44 16.93 -2.99
C GLU A 333 11.17 18.22 -2.58
N VAL A 334 10.78 18.76 -1.43
CA VAL A 334 11.37 19.98 -0.89
C VAL A 334 12.77 19.70 -0.37
N THR A 335 13.71 20.59 -0.70
CA THR A 335 15.06 20.59 -0.12
C THR A 335 14.96 20.85 1.38
N ARG A 336 15.28 19.84 2.18
CA ARG A 336 15.13 19.87 3.65
C ARG A 336 16.10 20.82 4.32
N ILE A 337 17.31 20.97 3.75
CA ILE A 337 18.37 21.88 4.21
C ILE A 337 18.85 22.69 3.00
N LYS A 338 18.80 24.02 3.11
CA LYS A 338 19.30 24.96 2.09
C LYS A 338 20.70 25.43 2.47
N TYR A 339 21.71 24.75 1.91
CA TYR A 339 23.12 25.11 2.12
C TYR A 339 23.54 26.41 1.44
N ALA A 340 22.95 26.74 0.29
CA ALA A 340 23.21 27.99 -0.42
C ALA A 340 22.12 29.02 -0.09
N ARG A 341 22.51 30.19 0.41
CA ARG A 341 21.58 31.27 0.80
C ARG A 341 22.09 32.61 0.27
N LEU A 342 21.20 33.38 -0.35
CA LEU A 342 21.52 34.70 -0.86
C LEU A 342 21.54 35.71 0.28
N TRP A 343 22.66 36.42 0.45
CA TRP A 343 22.85 37.39 1.54
C TRP A 343 21.74 38.45 1.61
N ASN A 344 21.28 38.94 0.45
CA ASN A 344 20.22 39.95 0.35
C ASN A 344 18.84 39.45 0.79
N GLN A 345 18.62 38.14 0.83
CA GLN A 345 17.35 37.53 1.24
C GLN A 345 17.31 37.19 2.73
N VAL A 346 18.45 37.31 3.43
CA VAL A 346 18.53 37.06 4.87
C VAL A 346 17.93 38.25 5.63
N LYS A 347 16.83 37.99 6.35
CA LYS A 347 16.24 38.96 7.27
C LYS A 347 17.00 38.98 8.61
N PRO A 348 17.10 40.14 9.30
CA PRO A 348 17.79 40.27 10.59
C PRO A 348 17.01 39.65 11.78
N ALA A 349 15.76 39.24 11.57
CA ALA A 349 14.98 38.41 12.48
C ALA A 349 14.13 37.44 11.65
N ILE A 350 13.97 36.20 12.14
CA ILE A 350 13.14 35.16 11.51
C ILE A 350 12.23 34.56 12.59
N SER A 351 10.92 34.72 12.39
CA SER A 351 9.88 33.94 13.07
C SER A 351 9.54 32.65 12.31
N LEU A 352 8.80 31.72 12.93
CA LEU A 352 8.37 30.47 12.27
C LEU A 352 7.57 30.75 10.99
N ASN A 353 6.61 31.67 11.07
CA ASN A 353 5.77 32.05 9.91
C ASN A 353 6.59 32.67 8.78
N GLU A 354 7.61 33.46 9.09
CA GLU A 354 8.50 34.05 8.08
C GLU A 354 9.43 33.00 7.47
N TYR A 355 9.86 32.01 8.26
CA TYR A 355 10.65 30.89 7.76
C TYR A 355 9.88 30.06 6.75
N ASP A 356 8.62 29.73 7.01
CA ASP A 356 7.76 29.00 6.08
C ASP A 356 7.58 29.74 4.74
N GLN A 357 7.48 31.08 4.78
CA GLN A 357 7.45 31.92 3.58
C GLN A 357 8.77 31.90 2.79
N THR A 358 9.91 31.75 3.47
CA THR A 358 11.24 31.65 2.81
C THR A 358 11.57 30.24 2.30
N ILE A 359 11.06 29.19 2.95
CA ILE A 359 11.23 27.80 2.52
C ILE A 359 10.39 27.50 1.28
N SER A 360 9.14 27.96 1.26
CA SER A 360 8.23 27.84 0.10
C SER A 360 8.75 28.51 -1.18
N GLY A 361 9.73 29.41 -1.06
CA GLY A 361 10.70 29.63 -2.13
C GLY A 361 10.17 30.23 -3.44
N SER A 362 9.39 31.31 -3.39
CA SER A 362 9.55 32.45 -4.32
C SER A 362 8.64 33.61 -3.91
N LEU A 363 9.07 34.83 -4.20
CA LEU A 363 8.24 36.05 -4.23
C LEU A 363 7.21 36.04 -5.37
N GLU A 364 7.16 34.97 -6.16
CA GLU A 364 6.02 34.63 -7.01
C GLU A 364 5.18 33.56 -6.30
N PRO A 365 3.85 33.58 -6.44
CA PRO A 365 3.01 32.48 -5.98
C PRO A 365 3.47 31.21 -6.71
N THR A 366 4.34 30.42 -6.09
CA THR A 366 4.58 29.05 -6.58
C THR A 366 3.21 28.38 -6.66
N GLU A 367 2.92 27.70 -7.77
CA GLU A 367 1.71 26.86 -7.95
C GLU A 367 1.51 25.84 -6.78
N LYS A 368 2.55 25.64 -5.94
CA LYS A 368 2.48 24.93 -4.64
C LYS A 368 1.47 25.55 -3.66
N ASN A 369 1.43 26.88 -3.55
CA ASN A 369 0.44 27.59 -2.71
C ASN A 369 -0.98 27.52 -3.30
N GLU A 370 -1.12 27.42 -4.63
CA GLU A 370 -2.41 27.23 -5.29
C GLU A 370 -2.96 25.81 -5.13
N ASN A 371 -2.08 24.82 -5.02
CA ASN A 371 -2.47 23.43 -4.86
C ASN A 371 -2.73 23.02 -3.39
N ARG A 372 -2.14 23.71 -2.41
CA ARG A 372 -2.44 23.49 -0.98
C ARG A 372 -3.94 23.48 -0.65
N PRO A 373 -4.76 24.46 -1.05
CA PRO A 373 -6.20 24.45 -0.73
C PRO A 373 -6.94 23.23 -1.29
N LYS A 374 -6.45 22.64 -2.40
CA LYS A 374 -7.03 21.41 -2.97
C LYS A 374 -6.82 20.20 -2.05
N PHE A 375 -5.73 20.17 -1.30
CA PHE A 375 -5.37 19.06 -0.40
C PHE A 375 -5.64 19.34 1.07
N GLU A 376 -6.12 20.53 1.45
CA GLU A 376 -6.43 20.90 2.83
C GLU A 376 -7.39 19.88 3.51
N ALA A 377 -8.44 19.48 2.81
CA ALA A 377 -9.38 18.46 3.29
C ALA A 377 -8.75 17.06 3.44
N THR A 378 -7.68 16.78 2.67
CA THR A 378 -6.88 15.55 2.76
C THR A 378 -5.94 15.62 3.96
N MET A 379 -5.25 16.75 4.17
CA MET A 379 -4.36 16.97 5.31
C MET A 379 -5.13 16.85 6.63
N LYS A 380 -6.29 17.50 6.74
CA LYS A 380 -7.15 17.38 7.91
C LYS A 380 -7.59 15.94 8.18
N PHE A 381 -7.95 15.20 7.12
CA PHE A 381 -8.30 13.78 7.24
C PHE A 381 -7.13 12.95 7.80
N VAL A 382 -5.91 13.16 7.29
CA VAL A 382 -4.71 12.45 7.75
C VAL A 382 -4.47 12.74 9.24
N GLU A 383 -4.55 14.01 9.65
CA GLU A 383 -4.37 14.40 11.06
C GLU A 383 -5.42 13.79 11.98
N ASP A 384 -6.70 13.87 11.60
CA ASP A 384 -7.82 13.33 12.39
C ASP A 384 -7.69 11.80 12.51
N TYR A 385 -7.37 11.10 11.41
CA TYR A 385 -7.18 9.66 11.42
C TYR A 385 -6.01 9.23 12.31
N LEU A 386 -4.85 9.88 12.19
CA LEU A 386 -3.66 9.53 12.99
C LEU A 386 -3.91 9.77 14.49
N LYS A 387 -4.66 10.81 14.86
CA LYS A 387 -5.08 11.03 16.26
C LYS A 387 -5.95 9.88 16.77
N THR A 388 -6.97 9.48 16.01
CA THR A 388 -7.83 8.34 16.37
C THR A 388 -7.02 7.06 16.56
N VAL A 389 -6.03 6.78 15.70
CA VAL A 389 -5.15 5.62 15.83
C VAL A 389 -4.32 5.66 17.12
N VAL A 390 -3.81 6.83 17.53
CA VAL A 390 -3.04 6.98 18.78
C VAL A 390 -3.90 6.78 20.03
N GLU A 391 -5.16 7.19 19.98
CA GLU A 391 -6.12 7.05 21.09
C GLU A 391 -6.54 5.59 21.34
N GLN A 392 -6.50 4.75 20.30
CA GLN A 392 -6.88 3.35 20.42
C GLN A 392 -5.84 2.54 21.22
N PRO A 393 -6.27 1.76 22.25
CA PRO A 393 -5.35 1.07 23.17
C PRO A 393 -4.56 -0.08 22.51
N ASN A 394 -5.01 -0.59 21.35
CA ASN A 394 -4.35 -1.65 20.57
C ASN A 394 -4.40 -1.33 19.06
N SER A 395 -3.83 -0.19 18.68
CA SER A 395 -3.87 0.37 17.31
C SER A 395 -3.33 -0.53 16.20
N PHE A 396 -2.56 -1.58 16.53
CA PHE A 396 -1.99 -2.53 15.58
C PHE A 396 -2.60 -3.95 15.63
N ALA A 397 -3.69 -4.17 16.38
CA ALA A 397 -4.29 -5.49 16.52
C ALA A 397 -5.12 -5.92 15.29
N ASP A 398 -5.73 -4.97 14.57
CA ASP A 398 -6.55 -5.28 13.39
C ASP A 398 -5.71 -5.22 12.09
N ARG A 399 -5.66 -6.36 11.40
CA ARG A 399 -4.93 -6.54 10.14
C ARG A 399 -5.42 -5.61 9.03
N GLU A 400 -6.72 -5.43 8.88
CA GLU A 400 -7.24 -4.61 7.79
C GLU A 400 -7.00 -3.13 8.08
N GLN A 401 -7.14 -2.73 9.34
CA GLN A 401 -6.82 -1.39 9.78
C GLN A 401 -5.32 -1.08 9.61
N ASN A 402 -4.43 -2.03 9.88
CA ASN A 402 -2.98 -1.85 9.68
C ASN A 402 -2.62 -1.50 8.23
N LYS A 403 -3.33 -2.07 7.25
CA LYS A 403 -3.17 -1.71 5.83
C LYS A 403 -3.59 -0.28 5.55
N LEU A 404 -4.73 0.14 6.10
CA LEU A 404 -5.18 1.53 5.96
C LEU A 404 -4.20 2.48 6.64
N THR A 405 -3.77 2.18 7.87
CA THR A 405 -2.78 2.97 8.61
C THR A 405 -1.48 3.12 7.82
N HIS A 406 -0.99 2.04 7.21
CA HIS A 406 0.20 2.08 6.38
C HIS A 406 0.07 3.08 5.22
N GLU A 407 -1.03 2.99 4.46
CA GLU A 407 -1.26 3.89 3.31
C GLU A 407 -1.48 5.33 3.76
N VAL A 408 -2.19 5.57 4.87
CA VAL A 408 -2.39 6.92 5.42
C VAL A 408 -1.07 7.54 5.90
N VAL A 409 -0.20 6.76 6.54
CA VAL A 409 1.15 7.22 6.93
C VAL A 409 2.00 7.49 5.68
N ASN A 410 1.88 6.67 4.63
CA ASN A 410 2.58 6.91 3.37
C ASN A 410 2.06 8.18 2.66
N LEU A 411 0.75 8.43 2.69
CA LEU A 411 0.13 9.66 2.21
C LEU A 411 0.65 10.88 3.00
N ALA A 412 0.70 10.79 4.34
CA ALA A 412 1.27 11.81 5.20
C ALA A 412 2.73 12.10 4.81
N ARG A 413 3.55 11.05 4.65
CA ARG A 413 4.95 11.17 4.24
C ARG A 413 5.09 11.93 2.92
N ARG A 414 4.29 11.60 1.90
CA ARG A 414 4.33 12.25 0.59
C ARG A 414 3.91 13.72 0.67
N LEU A 415 2.82 14.02 1.38
CA LEU A 415 2.37 15.41 1.59
C LEU A 415 3.42 16.26 2.32
N ILE A 416 4.10 15.69 3.32
CA ILE A 416 5.19 16.35 4.04
C ILE A 416 6.38 16.59 3.12
N PHE A 417 6.80 15.58 2.37
CA PHE A 417 7.98 15.67 1.51
C PHE A 417 7.79 16.66 0.35
N PHE A 418 6.55 16.82 -0.14
CA PHE A 418 6.21 17.84 -1.14
C PHE A 418 5.96 19.23 -0.57
N GLY A 419 5.99 19.39 0.77
CA GLY A 419 5.95 20.69 1.44
C GLY A 419 4.55 21.29 1.63
N PHE A 420 3.51 20.47 1.73
CA PHE A 420 2.15 20.95 2.02
C PHE A 420 1.97 21.39 3.48
N TYR A 421 2.74 20.80 4.39
CA TYR A 421 2.76 21.13 5.82
C TYR A 421 3.73 22.27 6.10
N ASN A 422 3.29 23.27 6.89
CA ASN A 422 4.19 24.29 7.41
C ASN A 422 4.97 23.74 8.62
N PHE A 423 5.97 24.47 9.10
CA PHE A 423 6.80 23.95 10.19
C PHE A 423 6.04 23.79 11.51
N GLU A 424 5.03 24.62 11.80
CA GLU A 424 4.17 24.48 12.98
C GLU A 424 3.31 23.20 12.92
N ASP A 425 2.72 22.92 11.77
CA ASP A 425 1.91 21.72 11.50
C ASP A 425 2.78 20.46 11.67
N LEU A 426 4.04 20.50 11.21
CA LEU A 426 5.00 19.40 11.39
C LEU A 426 5.31 19.14 12.87
N LEU A 427 5.46 20.17 13.69
CA LEU A 427 5.71 20.00 15.14
C LEU A 427 4.50 19.34 15.82
N LYS A 428 3.28 19.79 15.50
CA LYS A 428 2.04 19.16 16.02
C LYS A 428 1.93 17.70 15.59
N LEU A 429 2.22 17.41 14.33
CA LEU A 429 2.14 16.06 13.77
C LEU A 429 3.18 15.12 14.39
N THR A 430 4.35 15.64 14.76
CA THR A 430 5.43 14.85 15.40
C THR A 430 4.94 14.17 16.67
N GLN A 431 4.12 14.85 17.47
CA GLN A 431 3.58 14.30 18.71
C GLN A 431 2.67 13.09 18.45
N THR A 432 1.78 13.21 17.45
CA THR A 432 0.91 12.12 17.02
C THR A 432 1.72 10.95 16.46
N LEU A 433 2.73 11.23 15.62
CA LEU A 433 3.60 10.21 15.03
C LEU A 433 4.43 9.45 16.09
N LEU A 434 4.92 10.13 17.13
CA LEU A 434 5.59 9.49 18.26
C LEU A 434 4.64 8.59 19.05
N GLY A 435 3.38 8.99 19.20
CA GLY A 435 2.33 8.16 19.81
C GLY A 435 2.08 6.86 19.04
N ILE A 436 2.19 6.86 17.70
CA ILE A 436 2.06 5.65 16.87
C ILE A 436 3.25 4.71 17.08
N LEU A 437 4.44 5.25 17.30
CA LEU A 437 5.65 4.46 17.56
C LEU A 437 5.75 3.94 19.01
N ASP A 438 5.00 4.51 19.96
CA ASP A 438 5.03 4.07 21.36
C ASP A 438 4.25 2.75 21.55
N THR A 439 4.93 1.63 21.33
CA THR A 439 4.38 0.28 21.55
C THR A 439 4.28 -0.11 23.03
N SER A 440 4.68 0.76 23.99
CA SER A 440 4.62 0.44 25.42
C SER A 440 3.20 0.25 25.96
N LYS A 441 2.18 0.74 25.24
CA LYS A 441 0.76 0.43 25.53
C LYS A 441 0.43 -1.06 25.38
N VAL A 442 1.18 -1.78 24.55
CA VAL A 442 0.99 -3.23 24.31
C VAL A 442 1.57 -4.05 25.46
N LEU A 443 2.71 -3.63 26.04
CA LEU A 443 3.36 -4.36 27.15
C LEU A 443 2.58 -4.29 28.48
N SER A 444 1.68 -3.31 28.66
CA SER A 444 0.77 -3.30 29.82
C SER A 444 -0.35 -4.34 29.74
N SER A 445 -0.53 -5.02 28.60
CA SER A 445 -1.57 -6.05 28.43
C SER A 445 -1.08 -7.48 28.75
N THR A 446 0.22 -7.67 28.97
CA THR A 446 0.78 -8.93 29.48
C THR A 446 0.80 -8.97 31.00
N ASP A 447 -0.34 -8.74 31.64
CA ASP A 447 -0.57 -8.95 33.08
C ASP A 447 -0.78 -10.45 33.43
N ARG A 448 -0.16 -11.36 32.64
CA ARG A 448 -0.19 -12.82 32.85
C ARG A 448 1.18 -13.42 33.20
N LEU A 449 2.09 -12.62 33.74
CA LEU A 449 3.39 -13.08 34.27
C LEU A 449 3.57 -12.71 35.74
N SER A 450 2.53 -12.88 36.54
CA SER A 450 2.59 -12.75 38.00
C SER A 450 2.99 -14.06 38.67
N ASN A 451 4.06 -14.73 38.21
CA ASN A 451 4.68 -15.82 38.97
C ASN A 451 6.19 -15.98 38.65
N PRO A 452 7.09 -15.55 39.55
CA PRO A 452 8.53 -15.62 39.34
C PRO A 452 9.10 -17.05 39.27
N GLU A 453 8.35 -18.07 39.71
CA GLU A 453 8.78 -19.48 39.65
C GLU A 453 8.74 -20.09 38.23
N GLN A 454 7.82 -19.64 37.36
CA GLN A 454 7.72 -20.18 35.99
C GLN A 454 8.82 -19.64 35.06
N VAL A 455 9.30 -18.42 35.32
CA VAL A 455 10.40 -17.80 34.58
C VAL A 455 11.73 -18.52 34.88
N ALA A 456 11.93 -18.98 36.11
CA ALA A 456 13.11 -19.76 36.49
C ALA A 456 13.16 -21.14 35.79
N ALA A 457 12.01 -21.79 35.60
CA ALA A 457 11.92 -23.09 34.92
C ALA A 457 12.25 -23.00 33.41
N ILE A 458 11.81 -21.92 32.75
CA ILE A 458 12.07 -21.70 31.31
C ILE A 458 13.55 -21.37 31.07
N VAL A 459 14.16 -20.56 31.94
CA VAL A 459 15.59 -20.21 31.86
C VAL A 459 16.49 -21.40 32.21
N ALA A 460 16.06 -22.31 33.09
CA ALA A 460 16.78 -23.54 33.39
C ALA A 460 16.78 -24.52 32.19
N ASN A 461 15.68 -24.62 31.45
CA ASN A 461 15.59 -25.49 30.27
C ASN A 461 16.39 -24.97 29.06
N ALA A 462 16.65 -23.66 28.97
CA ALA A 462 17.44 -23.08 27.88
C ALA A 462 18.96 -23.35 27.97
N LYS A 463 19.47 -23.83 29.10
CA LYS A 463 20.92 -24.06 29.33
C LYS A 463 21.42 -25.49 29.08
N SER A 464 20.55 -26.43 28.70
CA SER A 464 20.91 -27.86 28.52
C SER A 464 20.70 -28.41 27.09
N GLN A 465 21.05 -27.65 26.06
CA GLN A 465 21.21 -28.21 24.70
C GLN A 465 22.58 -27.89 24.12
N LYS A 466 23.59 -28.62 24.60
CA LYS A 466 24.83 -28.90 23.87
C LYS A 466 24.82 -30.39 23.51
N TYR A 467 24.86 -30.65 22.21
CA TYR A 467 25.18 -31.94 21.55
C TYR A 467 24.47 -33.19 22.10
N ASP A 468 23.48 -33.71 21.37
CA ASP A 468 23.56 -35.11 20.95
C ASP A 468 22.55 -35.49 19.84
N HIS A 469 23.02 -36.39 18.99
CA HIS A 469 22.36 -37.01 17.85
C HIS A 469 21.35 -38.09 18.32
N VAL A 470 20.03 -37.89 18.16
CA VAL A 470 19.05 -39.00 18.09
C VAL A 470 17.86 -38.59 17.20
N LEU A 471 17.46 -39.47 16.27
CA LEU A 471 16.28 -39.31 15.40
C LEU A 471 14.97 -39.23 16.20
N PRO A 472 13.98 -38.41 15.79
CA PRO A 472 12.60 -38.55 16.26
C PRO A 472 11.77 -39.42 15.30
N THR A 473 11.24 -40.51 15.86
CA THR A 473 10.23 -41.38 15.26
C THR A 473 8.85 -40.71 15.35
N THR A 474 8.18 -40.61 14.20
CA THR A 474 6.74 -40.43 13.96
C THR A 474 5.90 -39.70 15.03
N ALA A 475 5.73 -38.38 14.85
CA ALA A 475 4.53 -37.66 15.26
C ALA A 475 3.92 -37.02 14.02
N SER A 476 2.62 -37.26 13.80
CA SER A 476 1.83 -36.78 12.68
C SER A 476 1.76 -35.25 12.64
N PHE A 477 2.46 -34.64 11.68
CA PHE A 477 2.35 -33.21 11.37
C PHE A 477 1.02 -32.92 10.66
N SER A 478 0.17 -32.12 11.30
CA SER A 478 -0.98 -31.44 10.68
C SER A 478 -0.50 -30.30 9.79
N VAL A 479 -1.00 -30.26 8.55
CA VAL A 479 -0.64 -29.30 7.48
C VAL A 479 -1.08 -27.85 7.78
N ASN A 480 -1.81 -27.61 8.87
CA ASN A 480 -2.37 -26.30 9.20
C ASN A 480 -1.39 -25.34 9.91
N ASP A 481 -0.31 -25.82 10.52
CA ASP A 481 0.61 -24.95 11.26
C ASP A 481 1.59 -24.17 10.37
N VAL A 482 1.84 -24.63 9.14
CA VAL A 482 2.77 -23.95 8.19
C VAL A 482 2.12 -22.72 7.54
N VAL A 483 0.78 -22.64 7.51
CA VAL A 483 0.05 -21.52 6.88
C VAL A 483 -0.10 -20.34 7.84
N ALA A 484 -0.19 -20.60 9.16
CA ALA A 484 -0.24 -19.56 10.18
C ALA A 484 1.09 -18.79 10.30
N ASP A 485 2.22 -19.51 10.16
CA ASP A 485 3.57 -18.94 10.31
C ASP A 485 3.90 -17.93 9.18
N GLN A 486 3.56 -18.24 7.93
CA GLN A 486 3.79 -17.33 6.80
C GLN A 486 2.90 -16.07 6.81
N GLN A 487 1.77 -16.10 7.52
CA GLN A 487 0.83 -14.98 7.60
C GLN A 487 1.08 -14.04 8.78
N SER A 488 1.77 -14.50 9.82
CA SER A 488 2.31 -13.65 10.88
C SER A 488 3.45 -12.77 10.35
N ASP A 489 4.38 -13.35 9.59
CA ASP A 489 5.55 -12.65 9.02
C ASP A 489 5.15 -11.44 8.15
N VAL A 490 4.09 -11.56 7.34
CA VAL A 490 3.61 -10.46 6.47
C VAL A 490 3.00 -9.31 7.28
N LEU A 491 2.37 -9.62 8.42
CA LEU A 491 1.75 -8.63 9.30
C LEU A 491 2.82 -7.79 10.01
N ASP A 492 3.85 -8.49 10.50
CA ASP A 492 5.02 -7.87 11.12
C ASP A 492 5.75 -6.99 10.11
N ASN A 493 5.92 -7.44 8.87
CA ASN A 493 6.53 -6.65 7.79
C ASN A 493 5.80 -5.32 7.54
N LEU A 494 4.47 -5.32 7.46
CA LEU A 494 3.70 -4.09 7.22
C LEU A 494 3.78 -3.10 8.39
N ALA A 495 3.75 -3.62 9.62
CA ALA A 495 3.94 -2.80 10.82
C ALA A 495 5.35 -2.19 10.84
N TYR A 496 6.38 -2.97 10.49
CA TYR A 496 7.76 -2.46 10.36
C TYR A 496 7.91 -1.42 9.25
N GLU A 497 7.30 -1.63 8.08
CA GLU A 497 7.29 -0.64 7.00
C GLU A 497 6.57 0.66 7.39
N THR A 498 5.47 0.55 8.14
CA THR A 498 4.76 1.71 8.68
C THR A 498 5.66 2.47 9.65
N LYS A 499 6.30 1.78 10.61
CA LYS A 499 7.28 2.39 11.52
C LYS A 499 8.45 3.04 10.79
N MET A 500 8.92 2.43 9.69
CA MET A 500 9.94 3.01 8.79
C MET A 500 9.49 4.31 8.15
N ASN A 501 8.26 4.36 7.63
CA ASN A 501 7.72 5.60 7.07
C ASN A 501 7.61 6.69 8.14
N VAL A 502 7.19 6.36 9.37
CA VAL A 502 7.16 7.33 10.47
C VAL A 502 8.56 7.84 10.81
N ILE A 503 9.55 6.96 10.93
CA ILE A 503 10.94 7.36 11.18
C ILE A 503 11.49 8.26 10.07
N ALA A 504 11.20 7.96 8.81
CA ALA A 504 11.60 8.81 7.69
C ALA A 504 10.96 10.21 7.76
N ILE A 505 9.72 10.32 8.25
CA ILE A 505 9.09 11.63 8.52
C ILE A 505 9.83 12.34 9.67
N LEU A 506 10.15 11.65 10.77
CA LEU A 506 10.88 12.25 11.89
C LEU A 506 12.28 12.74 11.47
N GLU A 507 13.00 11.99 10.65
CA GLU A 507 14.28 12.42 10.06
C GLU A 507 14.11 13.72 9.24
N PHE A 508 13.06 13.79 8.42
CA PHE A 508 12.76 14.98 7.63
C PHE A 508 12.46 16.20 8.50
N ILE A 509 11.68 16.03 9.59
CA ILE A 509 11.37 17.12 10.52
C ILE A 509 12.64 17.58 11.26
N LEU A 510 13.54 16.67 11.62
CA LEU A 510 14.84 17.01 12.19
C LEU A 510 15.72 17.81 11.22
N ASP A 511 15.71 17.46 9.93
CA ASP A 511 16.42 18.21 8.89
C ASP A 511 15.89 19.65 8.78
N ILE A 512 14.56 19.84 8.73
CA ILE A 512 13.93 21.17 8.68
C ILE A 512 14.23 21.96 9.94
N ARG A 513 14.21 21.31 11.11
CA ARG A 513 14.56 21.96 12.38
C ARG A 513 16.01 22.42 12.40
N LEU A 514 16.93 21.64 11.83
CA LEU A 514 18.32 22.03 11.65
C LEU A 514 18.43 23.26 10.73
N ASP A 515 17.76 23.25 9.57
CA ASP A 515 17.78 24.38 8.64
C ASP A 515 17.25 25.67 9.28
N PHE A 516 16.20 25.58 10.10
CA PHE A 516 15.67 26.70 10.88
C PHE A 516 16.72 27.26 11.85
N ARG A 517 17.43 26.39 12.57
CA ARG A 517 18.51 26.79 13.49
C ARG A 517 19.64 27.50 12.77
N ILE A 518 20.07 26.97 11.62
CA ILE A 518 21.09 27.61 10.79
C ILE A 518 20.56 28.97 10.29
N SER A 519 19.32 29.04 9.82
CA SER A 519 18.67 30.28 9.33
C SER A 519 18.65 31.36 10.40
N ARG A 520 18.29 30.99 11.62
CA ARG A 520 18.31 31.88 12.76
C ARG A 520 19.72 32.36 13.11
N LEU A 521 20.71 31.48 13.09
CA LEU A 521 22.10 31.84 13.37
C LEU A 521 22.62 32.87 12.35
N ILE A 522 22.33 32.66 11.07
CA ILE A 522 22.68 33.61 10.01
C ILE A 522 21.94 34.95 10.19
N SER A 523 20.67 34.95 10.62
CA SER A 523 19.94 36.19 10.93
C SER A 523 20.52 36.96 12.11
N ILE A 524 20.93 36.26 13.17
CA ILE A 524 21.62 36.86 14.33
C ILE A 524 22.94 37.49 13.86
N PHE A 525 23.69 36.78 13.03
CA PHE A 525 24.93 37.28 12.43
C PHE A 525 24.67 38.53 11.58
N LYS A 526 23.68 38.48 10.68
CA LYS A 526 23.28 39.61 9.82
C LYS A 526 22.90 40.84 10.64
N LYS A 527 22.07 40.67 11.68
CA LYS A 527 21.66 41.76 12.58
C LYS A 527 22.85 42.42 13.29
N LYS A 528 23.86 41.64 13.70
CA LYS A 528 25.07 42.18 14.31
C LYS A 528 25.97 42.86 13.26
N TYR A 529 26.13 42.26 12.08
CA TYR A 529 26.88 42.84 10.96
C TYR A 529 26.31 44.19 10.51
N ASP A 530 25.00 44.28 10.31
CA ASP A 530 24.32 45.52 9.88
C ASP A 530 24.38 46.63 10.94
N ARG A 531 24.52 46.27 12.23
CA ARG A 531 24.75 47.25 13.32
C ARG A 531 26.19 47.78 13.33
N LEU A 532 27.13 47.05 12.76
CA LEU A 532 28.54 47.45 12.67
C LEU A 532 28.79 48.34 11.45
N GLU A 533 28.08 48.14 10.33
CA GLU A 533 28.23 48.96 9.11
C GLU A 533 28.08 50.49 9.30
N PRO A 534 27.11 51.04 10.08
CA PRO A 534 27.02 52.49 10.26
C PRO A 534 28.22 53.09 11.02
N SER A 535 29.07 52.28 11.67
CA SER A 535 30.28 52.74 12.38
C SER A 535 31.56 52.64 11.54
N ILE A 536 31.53 51.96 10.37
CA ILE A 536 32.73 51.65 9.58
C ILE A 536 33.15 52.79 8.63
N HIS A 537 32.34 53.83 8.45
CA HIS A 537 32.83 55.06 7.80
C HIS A 537 33.79 55.88 8.69
N GLY A 538 34.14 55.38 9.88
CA GLY A 538 35.04 56.04 10.84
C GLY A 538 36.34 55.30 11.16
N ILE A 539 36.30 54.01 11.55
CA ILE A 539 37.51 53.30 12.00
C ILE A 539 37.41 51.81 11.66
N ALA A 540 38.18 51.38 10.67
CA ALA A 540 38.48 49.99 10.42
C ALA A 540 39.62 49.56 11.34
N ALA A 541 39.33 48.87 12.44
CA ALA A 541 40.20 47.92 13.14
C ALA A 541 39.58 47.56 14.51
N ASP A 542 39.04 46.34 14.57
CA ASP A 542 38.87 45.47 15.76
C ASP A 542 37.48 44.82 15.79
N LEU A 543 37.26 43.85 14.91
CA LEU A 543 36.47 42.69 15.32
C LEU A 543 37.35 41.95 16.34
N GLN A 544 37.25 42.28 17.63
CA GLN A 544 37.89 41.47 18.65
C GLN A 544 37.22 40.10 18.65
N THR A 545 38.01 39.04 18.72
CA THR A 545 37.56 37.63 18.76
C THR A 545 36.51 37.37 19.84
N THR A 546 36.49 38.20 20.89
CA THR A 546 35.52 38.20 21.98
C THR A 546 34.07 38.52 21.55
N ASP A 547 33.87 39.38 20.54
CA ASP A 547 32.52 39.71 20.03
C ASP A 547 31.93 38.56 19.17
N ILE A 548 32.79 37.75 18.55
CA ILE A 548 32.43 36.52 17.83
C ILE A 548 32.17 35.39 18.83
N GLU A 549 32.94 35.28 19.90
CA GLU A 549 32.67 34.33 21.00
C GLU A 549 31.28 34.60 21.62
N CYS A 550 30.88 35.86 21.75
CA CYS A 550 29.55 36.26 22.20
C CYS A 550 28.40 35.96 21.19
N ILE A 551 28.70 35.46 19.98
CA ILE A 551 27.72 34.88 19.03
C ILE A 551 27.43 33.42 19.40
N PHE A 552 28.45 32.72 19.92
CA PHE A 552 28.41 31.29 20.27
C PHE A 552 28.30 31.03 21.78
N ASP A 553 28.34 32.07 22.61
CA ASP A 553 28.08 31.96 24.03
C ASP A 553 26.71 31.33 24.27
N SER A 554 26.75 30.19 24.94
CA SER A 554 25.65 29.21 25.09
C SER A 554 24.35 29.79 25.67
N ASN A 555 24.36 31.03 26.17
CA ASN A 555 23.21 31.72 26.73
C ASN A 555 22.34 32.43 25.66
N SER A 556 22.88 32.92 24.53
CA SER A 556 22.03 33.59 23.52
C SER A 556 21.28 32.60 22.63
N VAL A 557 21.85 31.42 22.40
CA VAL A 557 21.19 30.32 21.68
C VAL A 557 20.13 29.67 22.56
N SER A 558 20.35 29.53 23.87
CA SER A 558 19.46 28.79 24.77
C SER A 558 18.33 29.62 25.41
N ILE A 559 18.43 30.94 25.51
CA ILE A 559 17.46 31.78 26.25
C ILE A 559 16.30 32.29 25.37
N THR A 560 16.35 32.10 24.05
CA THR A 560 15.30 32.57 23.14
C THR A 560 14.90 31.57 22.05
N GLU A 561 15.19 30.27 22.16
CA GLU A 561 14.56 29.30 21.25
C GLU A 561 13.03 29.40 21.45
N PRO A 562 12.20 29.63 20.40
CA PRO A 562 10.81 29.22 20.49
C PRO A 562 10.79 27.75 20.87
N ASN A 563 9.74 27.28 21.55
CA ASN A 563 9.65 25.89 21.98
C ASN A 563 9.62 24.96 20.74
N LEU A 564 10.80 24.61 20.21
CA LEU A 564 11.03 23.69 19.06
C LEU A 564 11.15 22.24 19.55
N ASP A 565 10.54 21.97 20.71
CA ASP A 565 10.52 20.66 21.30
C ASP A 565 9.66 19.74 20.43
N LEU A 566 10.14 18.53 20.20
CA LEU A 566 9.47 17.59 19.30
C LEU A 566 8.31 16.87 19.99
N ASP A 567 8.33 16.83 21.32
CA ASP A 567 7.40 16.01 22.10
C ASP A 567 6.77 16.73 23.31
N ASP A 568 6.97 18.04 23.47
CA ASP A 568 6.53 18.89 24.61
C ASP A 568 6.93 18.37 26.01
N THR A 569 7.75 17.31 26.07
CA THR A 569 8.22 16.65 27.29
C THR A 569 9.74 16.74 27.44
N LYS A 570 10.37 17.67 26.72
CA LYS A 570 11.81 17.91 26.65
C LYS A 570 12.59 16.70 26.10
N GLY A 571 12.02 15.98 25.14
CA GLY A 571 12.64 14.83 24.47
C GLY A 571 12.50 13.49 25.21
N LYS A 572 11.77 13.43 26.32
CA LYS A 572 11.61 12.19 27.10
C LYS A 572 10.81 11.12 26.35
N THR A 573 9.73 11.52 25.69
CA THR A 573 8.88 10.61 24.92
C THR A 573 9.61 10.13 23.68
N PHE A 574 10.29 11.06 22.98
CA PHE A 574 11.16 10.75 21.85
C PHE A 574 12.23 9.71 22.21
N LEU A 575 12.94 9.90 23.33
CA LEU A 575 13.97 8.97 23.79
C LEU A 575 13.40 7.60 24.18
N LYS A 576 12.29 7.57 24.93
CA LYS A 576 11.62 6.32 25.32
C LYS A 576 11.23 5.50 24.10
N VAL A 577 10.62 6.15 23.11
CA VAL A 577 10.19 5.52 21.86
C VAL A 577 11.37 4.95 21.09
N LEU A 578 12.44 5.73 20.88
CA LEU A 578 13.63 5.25 20.17
C LEU A 578 14.34 4.09 20.89
N LEU A 579 14.43 4.12 22.23
CA LEU A 579 15.00 3.02 23.00
C LEU A 579 14.19 1.74 22.84
N ASN A 580 12.86 1.84 22.87
CA ASN A 580 11.98 0.69 22.62
C ASN A 580 12.15 0.14 21.18
N LEU A 581 12.31 1.04 20.19
CA LEU A 581 12.57 0.67 18.80
C LEU A 581 13.89 -0.08 18.58
N ILE A 582 14.92 0.22 19.38
CA ILE A 582 16.23 -0.47 19.33
C ILE A 582 16.14 -1.90 19.86
N MET A 583 15.16 -2.20 20.71
CA MET A 583 14.96 -3.54 21.28
C MET A 583 14.23 -4.51 20.32
N HIS A 584 13.82 -4.07 19.13
CA HIS A 584 13.18 -4.91 18.13
C HIS A 584 14.19 -5.73 17.30
N ASP A 585 13.77 -6.91 16.82
CA ASP A 585 14.60 -7.82 16.02
C ASP A 585 14.82 -7.37 14.56
N TYR A 586 14.07 -6.36 14.09
CA TYR A 586 14.14 -5.89 12.70
C TYR A 586 15.31 -4.91 12.49
N GLN A 587 16.40 -5.40 11.89
CA GLN A 587 17.68 -4.70 11.77
C GLN A 587 17.62 -3.29 11.11
N PRO A 588 16.85 -3.06 10.02
CA PRO A 588 16.76 -1.73 9.41
C PRO A 588 16.14 -0.69 10.36
N LEU A 589 15.21 -1.11 11.22
CA LEU A 589 14.56 -0.27 12.23
C LEU A 589 15.51 0.14 13.33
N VAL A 590 16.27 -0.82 13.84
CA VAL A 590 17.29 -0.57 14.85
C VAL A 590 18.35 0.42 14.32
N SER A 591 18.83 0.22 13.10
CA SER A 591 19.85 1.09 12.50
C SER A 591 19.38 2.55 12.36
N ARG A 592 18.16 2.76 11.86
CA ARG A 592 17.58 4.10 11.71
C ARG A 592 17.24 4.75 13.06
N ALA A 593 16.69 3.99 14.00
CA ALA A 593 16.42 4.46 15.35
C ALA A 593 17.71 4.88 16.09
N LEU A 594 18.80 4.10 15.94
CA LEU A 594 20.12 4.47 16.46
C LEU A 594 20.66 5.74 15.82
N SER A 595 20.54 5.88 14.50
CA SER A 595 20.94 7.11 13.79
C SER A 595 20.22 8.34 14.34
N LEU A 596 18.90 8.25 14.53
CA LEU A 596 18.09 9.30 15.15
C LEU A 596 18.53 9.59 16.60
N LEU A 597 18.84 8.56 17.37
CA LEU A 597 19.31 8.69 18.74
C LEU A 597 20.65 9.45 18.80
N PHE A 598 21.63 9.05 17.99
CA PHE A 598 22.92 9.73 17.90
C PHE A 598 22.77 11.17 17.46
N ARG A 599 21.89 11.42 16.49
CA ARG A 599 21.58 12.77 16.00
C ARG A 599 20.97 13.64 17.10
N HIS A 600 20.06 13.08 17.89
CA HIS A 600 19.43 13.78 19.00
C HIS A 600 20.43 14.29 20.05
N PHE A 601 21.50 13.54 20.34
CA PHE A 601 22.56 13.98 21.26
C PHE A 601 23.63 14.87 20.61
N ASN A 602 23.82 14.78 19.29
CA ASN A 602 24.86 15.52 18.56
C ASN A 602 24.37 16.83 17.91
N GLN A 603 23.20 17.34 18.29
CA GLN A 603 22.58 18.52 17.66
C GLN A 603 23.51 19.74 17.55
N ARG A 604 24.31 20.04 18.58
CA ARG A 604 25.26 21.17 18.56
C ARG A 604 26.36 20.97 17.51
N LYS A 605 26.91 19.76 17.43
CA LYS A 605 27.96 19.43 16.47
C LYS A 605 27.41 19.47 15.03
N GLU A 606 26.19 18.99 14.83
CA GLU A 606 25.51 19.01 13.53
C GLU A 606 25.17 20.43 13.06
N THR A 607 24.86 21.35 13.97
CA THR A 607 24.57 22.76 13.61
C THR A 607 25.84 23.54 13.24
N LEU A 608 27.01 23.09 13.73
CA LEU A 608 28.30 23.74 13.49
C LEU A 608 29.04 23.20 12.26
N LEU A 609 28.69 21.99 11.81
CA LEU A 609 29.19 21.35 10.59
C LEU A 609 28.39 21.84 9.38
#